data_AF-A0A7K4VTA2-F1
#
_entry.id   AF-A0A7K4VTA2-F1
#
_cell.length_a   1.000
_cell.length_b   1.000
_cell.length_c   1.000
_cell.angle_alpha   90.00
_cell.angle_beta   90.00
_cell.angle_gamma   90.00
#
_symmetry.space_group_name_H-M   'P 1'
#
loop_
_entity.id
_entity.type
_entity.pdbx_description
1 polymer ?
#
loop_
_entity_poly.entity_id
_entity_poly.type
_entity_poly.pdbx_seq_one_letter_code
_entity_poly.pdbx_strand_id
1 'polypeptide(L)'
;PARYFDTKTTEPISFFLTGLEELLAWQPNSNDEFNVSAVPLAKRQPPLHSGRPRTLVCHDMRGGYLEDRFIQGSATRNPYVFYHWRYIDIFVYFSHHTVTIPPVVWTNAAHRNSVPVLGTFITEWTDGEKLCEAFLAGGEEAYGAHGSGQAQPAWLLVRPRVTTASATVPLVPRMFFDACDGLFTNYNWKEEQLERSQRLAGPRLNDVYVGVDVFARGDVIGGGFDTNKSLRLIRQFGLSAAIFAPGWVYEHLGKENFLQNENRFWGSLAEYLPTHSICTLPLTTSFSLGMGTSTFLDGKDEDSGPWYDLSAQDIQPLYPEQQGTLSTSCCLQDAWCGGSSLQLQGTIPPSEERVAVRLFSLQMPAPPKLFVTLLYKLEGPQPDDFTVALEVTTWDSGICFEGNPTSLPEPNGRYHPRFLPAPPPGLAKLLAACHRGSHGWTSRCYELELQDCSLRDLSLIVSRQQPSLQETSFTCLLGEIRV
;
A
#
# COMPACT_ATOMS: atom_id res chain seq x y z
N PRO A 1 -16.46 -23.55 -17.42
CA PRO A 1 -17.36 -23.09 -16.33
C PRO A 1 -16.76 -23.27 -14.92
N ALA A 2 -16.26 -24.47 -14.57
CA ALA A 2 -15.92 -24.80 -13.17
C ALA A 2 -14.77 -24.00 -12.52
N ARG A 3 -13.84 -23.39 -13.29
CA ARG A 3 -12.73 -22.62 -12.70
C ARG A 3 -13.05 -21.14 -12.42
N TYR A 4 -14.05 -20.61 -13.12
CA TYR A 4 -14.42 -19.19 -13.05
C TYR A 4 -15.30 -18.87 -11.85
N PHE A 5 -15.95 -19.89 -11.28
CA PHE A 5 -16.95 -19.74 -10.25
C PHE A 5 -16.65 -20.67 -9.09
N ASP A 6 -16.85 -20.21 -7.86
CA ASP A 6 -16.72 -21.04 -6.67
C ASP A 6 -17.75 -22.18 -6.72
N THR A 7 -17.30 -23.38 -6.37
CA THR A 7 -18.14 -24.59 -6.47
C THR A 7 -19.28 -24.64 -5.46
N LYS A 8 -19.23 -23.83 -4.40
CA LYS A 8 -20.25 -23.76 -3.36
C LYS A 8 -21.16 -22.55 -3.52
N THR A 9 -20.59 -21.37 -3.78
CA THR A 9 -21.37 -20.12 -3.86
C THR A 9 -21.83 -19.79 -5.28
N THR A 10 -21.22 -20.40 -6.31
CA THR A 10 -21.42 -20.08 -7.72
C THR A 10 -21.03 -18.64 -8.11
N GLU A 11 -20.41 -17.90 -7.19
CA GLU A 11 -19.90 -16.55 -7.42
C GLU A 11 -18.62 -16.61 -8.24
N PRO A 12 -18.35 -15.60 -9.08
CA PRO A 12 -17.13 -15.57 -9.85
C PRO A 12 -15.91 -15.37 -8.94
N ILE A 13 -14.81 -16.01 -9.28
CA ILE A 13 -13.57 -16.01 -8.48
C ILE A 13 -12.33 -15.73 -9.33
N SER A 14 -11.29 -15.22 -8.69
CA SER A 14 -9.94 -15.23 -9.23
C SER A 14 -9.33 -16.62 -9.11
N PHE A 15 -8.52 -16.98 -10.11
CA PHE A 15 -7.93 -18.31 -10.24
C PHE A 15 -6.50 -18.24 -10.80
N PHE A 16 -5.74 -19.31 -10.58
CA PHE A 16 -4.42 -19.54 -11.16
C PHE A 16 -4.54 -20.49 -12.37
N LEU A 17 -3.45 -20.63 -13.14
CA LEU A 17 -3.34 -21.69 -14.15
C LEU A 17 -2.36 -22.77 -13.66
N THR A 18 -2.76 -24.01 -13.87
CA THR A 18 -2.07 -25.20 -13.35
C THR A 18 -0.71 -25.45 -14.00
N GLY A 19 -0.53 -25.02 -15.26
CA GLY A 19 0.73 -25.19 -15.98
C GLY A 19 0.77 -24.51 -17.35
N LEU A 20 1.87 -24.72 -18.08
CA LEU A 20 2.13 -24.08 -19.38
C LEU A 20 1.12 -24.47 -20.46
N GLU A 21 0.66 -25.72 -20.48
CA GLU A 21 -0.36 -26.16 -21.46
C GLU A 21 -1.65 -25.35 -21.31
N GLU A 22 -2.11 -25.16 -20.07
CA GLU A 22 -3.29 -24.35 -19.78
C GLU A 22 -3.07 -22.87 -20.13
N LEU A 23 -1.88 -22.33 -19.86
CA LEU A 23 -1.52 -20.96 -20.23
C LEU A 23 -1.52 -20.76 -21.75
N LEU A 24 -0.94 -21.69 -22.51
CA LEU A 24 -0.89 -21.62 -23.97
C LEU A 24 -2.27 -21.82 -24.61
N ALA A 25 -3.12 -22.64 -23.99
CA ALA A 25 -4.50 -22.86 -24.44
C ALA A 25 -5.46 -21.76 -23.99
N TRP A 26 -5.06 -20.88 -23.06
CA TRP A 26 -5.94 -19.84 -22.53
C TRP A 26 -6.28 -18.83 -23.63
N GLN A 27 -7.57 -18.53 -23.74
CA GLN A 27 -8.10 -17.48 -24.59
C GLN A 27 -9.13 -16.68 -23.78
N PRO A 28 -9.11 -15.34 -23.86
CA PRO A 28 -10.04 -14.51 -23.12
C PRO A 28 -11.48 -14.78 -23.57
N ASN A 29 -12.40 -14.86 -22.61
CA ASN A 29 -13.84 -14.93 -22.84
C ASN A 29 -14.58 -14.01 -21.86
N SER A 30 -15.91 -13.95 -21.97
CA SER A 30 -16.74 -13.04 -21.17
C SER A 30 -16.66 -13.29 -19.66
N ASN A 31 -16.28 -14.49 -19.21
CA ASN A 31 -16.12 -14.74 -17.77
C ASN A 31 -14.81 -14.15 -17.22
N ASP A 32 -13.82 -13.87 -18.07
CA ASP A 32 -12.57 -13.23 -17.66
C ASP A 32 -12.78 -11.74 -17.33
N GLU A 33 -13.87 -11.12 -17.80
CA GLU A 33 -14.17 -9.69 -17.55
C GLU A 33 -14.22 -9.35 -16.06
N PHE A 34 -14.70 -10.25 -15.21
CA PHE A 34 -14.74 -10.03 -13.76
C PHE A 34 -13.35 -10.00 -13.11
N ASN A 35 -12.34 -10.58 -13.76
CA ASN A 35 -10.96 -10.64 -13.27
C ASN A 35 -10.07 -9.54 -13.88
N VAL A 36 -10.63 -8.66 -14.72
CA VAL A 36 -9.92 -7.49 -15.23
C VAL A 36 -10.01 -6.35 -14.21
N SER A 37 -8.86 -5.76 -13.89
CA SER A 37 -8.84 -4.62 -12.97
C SER A 37 -9.61 -3.43 -13.53
N ALA A 38 -10.54 -2.91 -12.73
CA ALA A 38 -11.31 -1.71 -13.04
C ALA A 38 -10.56 -0.42 -12.69
N VAL A 39 -9.44 -0.53 -11.95
CA VAL A 39 -8.66 0.60 -11.46
C VAL A 39 -7.34 0.69 -12.25
N PRO A 40 -7.11 1.76 -13.04
CA PRO A 40 -5.83 1.95 -13.70
C PRO A 40 -4.73 2.26 -12.67
N LEU A 41 -3.49 1.87 -12.97
CA LEU A 41 -2.34 2.18 -12.12
C LEU A 41 -2.18 3.70 -11.95
N ALA A 42 -2.36 4.18 -10.72
CA ALA A 42 -2.21 5.59 -10.41
C ALA A 42 -0.74 6.05 -10.55
N LYS A 43 -0.57 7.33 -10.91
CA LYS A 43 0.76 7.95 -11.02
C LYS A 43 1.34 8.19 -9.64
N ARG A 44 2.66 8.01 -9.54
CA ARG A 44 3.44 8.22 -8.31
C ARG A 44 4.67 9.07 -8.53
N GLN A 45 5.10 9.70 -7.45
CA GLN A 45 6.39 10.36 -7.32
C GLN A 45 7.11 9.83 -6.06
N PRO A 46 8.42 9.61 -6.07
CA PRO A 46 9.21 9.59 -7.28
C PRO A 46 8.81 8.40 -8.18
N PRO A 47 9.05 8.48 -9.50
CA PRO A 47 8.74 7.38 -10.41
C PRO A 47 9.55 6.14 -10.05
N LEU A 48 9.11 4.95 -10.48
CA LEU A 48 9.82 3.70 -10.17
C LEU A 48 11.26 3.65 -10.69
N HIS A 49 11.60 4.46 -11.69
CA HIS A 49 12.93 4.54 -12.30
C HIS A 49 13.81 5.68 -11.73
N SER A 50 13.46 6.26 -10.58
CA SER A 50 14.14 7.41 -9.96
C SER A 50 15.51 7.13 -9.34
N GLY A 51 16.11 5.96 -9.59
CA GLY A 51 17.44 5.61 -9.07
C GLY A 51 17.55 5.53 -7.53
N ARG A 52 16.42 5.60 -6.80
CA ARG A 52 16.40 5.34 -5.35
C ARG A 52 16.27 3.84 -5.06
N PRO A 53 16.76 3.36 -3.91
CA PRO A 53 16.43 2.02 -3.43
C PRO A 53 14.91 1.82 -3.38
N ARG A 54 14.46 0.61 -3.70
CA ARG A 54 13.04 0.24 -3.74
C ARG A 54 12.69 -0.83 -2.72
N THR A 55 11.41 -0.92 -2.39
CA THR A 55 10.83 -1.98 -1.58
C THR A 55 9.89 -2.81 -2.44
N LEU A 56 10.24 -4.08 -2.60
CA LEU A 56 9.33 -5.08 -3.14
C LEU A 56 8.70 -5.86 -1.99
N VAL A 57 7.41 -6.17 -2.09
CA VAL A 57 6.75 -7.16 -1.24
C VAL A 57 6.40 -8.37 -2.07
N CYS A 58 6.79 -9.53 -1.59
CA CYS A 58 6.37 -10.82 -2.13
C CYS A 58 5.42 -11.47 -1.12
N HIS A 59 4.13 -11.32 -1.39
CA HIS A 59 3.03 -11.76 -0.54
C HIS A 59 2.82 -13.27 -0.67
N ASP A 60 3.61 -14.02 0.10
CA ASP A 60 3.41 -15.45 0.35
C ASP A 60 2.59 -15.58 1.65
N MET A 61 1.35 -16.08 1.50
CA MET A 61 0.42 -16.29 2.61
C MET A 61 -0.45 -17.52 2.34
N ARG A 62 -0.23 -18.59 3.11
CA ARG A 62 -1.03 -19.84 3.10
C ARG A 62 -1.42 -20.40 1.72
N GLY A 63 -0.54 -20.26 0.74
CA GLY A 63 -0.76 -20.76 -0.62
C GLY A 63 -1.64 -19.87 -1.53
N GLY A 64 -2.10 -18.71 -1.06
CA GLY A 64 -2.90 -17.76 -1.84
C GLY A 64 -4.34 -18.20 -2.08
N TYR A 65 -5.08 -17.36 -2.81
CA TYR A 65 -6.49 -17.52 -3.22
C TYR A 65 -7.40 -17.95 -2.05
N LEU A 66 -7.31 -17.22 -0.95
CA LEU A 66 -8.13 -17.39 0.26
C LEU A 66 -9.46 -16.65 0.05
N GLU A 67 -9.78 -15.68 0.91
CA GLU A 67 -10.97 -14.83 0.79
C GLU A 67 -10.82 -13.78 -0.32
N ASP A 68 -9.58 -13.47 -0.69
CA ASP A 68 -9.22 -12.55 -1.76
C ASP A 68 -9.52 -13.07 -3.16
N ARG A 69 -9.87 -14.36 -3.30
CA ARG A 69 -10.35 -14.89 -4.58
C ARG A 69 -11.78 -14.46 -4.91
N PHE A 70 -12.59 -14.10 -3.92
CA PHE A 70 -13.97 -13.67 -4.15
C PHE A 70 -13.99 -12.22 -4.61
N ILE A 71 -14.15 -12.01 -5.91
CA ILE A 71 -14.02 -10.70 -6.55
C ILE A 71 -15.17 -9.73 -6.25
N GLN A 72 -16.27 -10.24 -5.66
CA GLN A 72 -17.40 -9.44 -5.16
C GLN A 72 -17.42 -9.37 -3.63
N GLY A 73 -16.32 -9.77 -2.99
CA GLY A 73 -16.16 -9.83 -1.55
C GLY A 73 -16.67 -11.12 -0.90
N SER A 74 -16.40 -11.26 0.40
CA SER A 74 -16.83 -12.39 1.20
C SER A 74 -17.23 -11.97 2.62
N ALA A 75 -18.06 -12.79 3.28
CA ALA A 75 -18.53 -12.54 4.64
C ALA A 75 -17.51 -12.99 5.71
N THR A 76 -16.29 -12.44 5.66
CA THR A 76 -15.19 -12.83 6.54
C THR A 76 -14.96 -11.83 7.66
N ARG A 77 -14.90 -12.34 8.91
CA ARG A 77 -14.75 -11.51 10.12
C ARG A 77 -13.36 -10.92 10.32
N ASN A 78 -12.32 -11.72 10.18
CA ASN A 78 -10.94 -11.30 10.42
C ASN A 78 -10.10 -11.67 9.19
N PRO A 79 -10.30 -11.03 8.03
CA PRO A 79 -9.52 -11.31 6.83
C PRO A 79 -8.08 -10.76 6.99
N TYR A 80 -7.17 -11.22 6.14
CA TYR A 80 -5.92 -10.50 5.94
C TYR A 80 -6.18 -9.29 5.04
N VAL A 81 -5.82 -8.11 5.54
CA VAL A 81 -5.96 -6.85 4.81
C VAL A 81 -4.65 -6.09 4.87
N PHE A 82 -4.11 -5.76 3.70
CA PHE A 82 -2.90 -4.95 3.60
C PHE A 82 -3.27 -3.52 3.23
N TYR A 83 -2.65 -2.55 3.91
CA TYR A 83 -2.96 -1.13 3.73
C TYR A 83 -1.75 -0.20 3.87
N HIS A 84 -0.54 -0.75 4.06
CA HIS A 84 0.71 0.02 4.12
C HIS A 84 1.35 0.23 2.73
N TRP A 85 0.52 0.41 1.71
CA TRP A 85 0.93 0.56 0.31
C TRP A 85 1.99 1.62 0.09
N ARG A 86 1.99 2.65 0.93
CA ARG A 86 2.90 3.78 0.84
C ARG A 86 4.38 3.44 0.95
N TYR A 87 4.69 2.32 1.59
CA TYR A 87 6.06 1.82 1.73
C TYR A 87 6.48 0.90 0.57
N ILE A 88 5.56 0.57 -0.33
CA ILE A 88 5.73 -0.50 -1.31
C ILE A 88 5.93 0.09 -2.70
N ASP A 89 7.00 -0.32 -3.37
CA ASP A 89 7.24 0.06 -4.76
C ASP A 89 6.68 -0.93 -5.75
N ILE A 90 6.78 -2.22 -5.44
CA ILE A 90 6.27 -3.32 -6.27
C ILE A 90 5.64 -4.36 -5.35
N PHE A 91 4.44 -4.82 -5.69
CA PHE A 91 3.79 -5.91 -4.98
C PHE A 91 3.76 -7.14 -5.87
N VAL A 92 4.17 -8.29 -5.34
CA VAL A 92 4.12 -9.59 -6.00
C VAL A 92 3.14 -10.45 -5.24
N TYR A 93 2.08 -10.89 -5.91
CA TYR A 93 1.15 -11.87 -5.36
C TYR A 93 1.74 -13.26 -5.57
N PHE A 94 2.12 -13.93 -4.48
CA PHE A 94 2.80 -15.21 -4.56
C PHE A 94 1.86 -16.35 -4.15
N SER A 95 1.85 -17.41 -4.96
CA SER A 95 1.24 -18.68 -4.62
C SER A 95 2.18 -19.82 -5.04
N HIS A 96 1.85 -21.06 -4.66
CA HIS A 96 2.61 -22.26 -5.04
C HIS A 96 2.09 -22.88 -6.36
N HIS A 97 1.44 -22.09 -7.21
CA HIS A 97 0.97 -22.50 -8.53
C HIS A 97 1.92 -22.03 -9.62
N THR A 98 2.15 -22.90 -10.63
CA THR A 98 3.05 -22.64 -11.77
C THR A 98 2.83 -21.26 -12.39
N VAL A 99 1.56 -20.88 -12.60
CA VAL A 99 1.17 -19.57 -13.12
C VAL A 99 0.17 -18.94 -12.16
N THR A 100 0.64 -17.97 -11.40
CA THR A 100 -0.17 -17.20 -10.45
C THR A 100 -0.61 -15.89 -11.10
N ILE A 101 -1.92 -15.70 -11.19
CA ILE A 101 -2.54 -14.44 -11.62
C ILE A 101 -3.06 -13.73 -10.37
N PRO A 102 -2.58 -12.52 -10.03
CA PRO A 102 -3.03 -11.82 -8.83
C PRO A 102 -4.54 -11.67 -8.83
N PRO A 103 -5.24 -11.98 -7.71
CA PRO A 103 -6.65 -11.69 -7.61
C PRO A 103 -6.94 -10.22 -7.89
N VAL A 104 -8.04 -9.94 -8.61
CA VAL A 104 -8.34 -8.59 -9.10
C VAL A 104 -8.47 -7.58 -7.95
N VAL A 105 -8.90 -8.04 -6.77
CA VAL A 105 -9.06 -7.22 -5.56
C VAL A 105 -7.73 -6.62 -5.08
N TRP A 106 -6.63 -7.38 -5.20
CA TRP A 106 -5.27 -6.92 -4.91
C TRP A 106 -4.80 -5.90 -5.95
N THR A 107 -5.05 -6.18 -7.23
CA THR A 107 -4.68 -5.29 -8.34
C THR A 107 -5.39 -3.95 -8.21
N ASN A 108 -6.71 -3.95 -7.93
CA ASN A 108 -7.50 -2.73 -7.73
C ASN A 108 -6.96 -1.87 -6.57
N ALA A 109 -6.72 -2.48 -5.40
CA ALA A 109 -6.23 -1.77 -4.22
C ALA A 109 -4.82 -1.21 -4.42
N ALA A 110 -3.91 -2.00 -4.95
CA ALA A 110 -2.53 -1.58 -5.22
C ALA A 110 -2.47 -0.47 -6.28
N HIS A 111 -3.20 -0.61 -7.40
CA HIS A 111 -3.26 0.40 -8.46
C HIS A 111 -3.80 1.74 -7.95
N ARG A 112 -4.85 1.73 -7.12
CA ARG A 112 -5.37 2.93 -6.44
C ARG A 112 -4.28 3.62 -5.60
N ASN A 113 -3.39 2.85 -5.00
CA ASN A 113 -2.26 3.32 -4.21
C ASN A 113 -0.95 3.50 -5.01
N SER A 114 -1.03 3.50 -6.36
CA SER A 114 0.11 3.69 -7.27
C SER A 114 1.18 2.59 -7.23
N VAL A 115 0.81 1.39 -6.81
CA VAL A 115 1.71 0.23 -6.72
C VAL A 115 1.35 -0.77 -7.82
N PRO A 116 2.27 -1.11 -8.74
CA PRO A 116 2.06 -2.20 -9.69
C PRO A 116 2.02 -3.55 -8.97
N VAL A 117 1.16 -4.44 -9.46
CA VAL A 117 1.04 -5.82 -8.98
C VAL A 117 1.55 -6.79 -10.04
N LEU A 118 2.42 -7.69 -9.62
CA LEU A 118 2.94 -8.77 -10.46
C LEU A 118 2.39 -10.11 -9.99
N GLY A 119 2.03 -10.96 -10.95
CA GLY A 119 1.85 -12.39 -10.73
C GLY A 119 3.20 -13.10 -10.63
N THR A 120 3.16 -14.42 -10.46
CA THR A 120 4.37 -15.24 -10.44
C THR A 120 4.29 -16.35 -11.47
N PHE A 121 5.43 -16.62 -12.09
CA PHE A 121 5.68 -17.86 -12.80
C PHE A 121 6.75 -18.60 -12.04
N ILE A 122 6.42 -19.79 -11.53
CA ILE A 122 7.35 -20.56 -10.68
C ILE A 122 7.51 -21.98 -11.19
N THR A 123 8.69 -22.51 -10.93
CA THR A 123 9.03 -23.91 -11.15
C THR A 123 9.56 -24.45 -9.83
N GLU A 124 8.85 -25.39 -9.23
CA GLU A 124 9.22 -25.93 -7.92
C GLU A 124 9.47 -27.44 -8.00
N TRP A 125 10.49 -27.88 -7.25
CA TRP A 125 10.79 -29.30 -7.03
C TRP A 125 11.02 -30.09 -8.33
N THR A 126 10.77 -31.40 -8.29
CA THR A 126 11.00 -32.33 -9.39
C THR A 126 10.16 -32.01 -10.63
N ASP A 127 8.95 -31.47 -10.47
CA ASP A 127 8.09 -31.15 -11.62
C ASP A 127 8.52 -29.85 -12.30
N GLY A 128 9.02 -28.88 -11.53
CA GLY A 128 9.66 -27.69 -12.07
C GLY A 128 10.93 -28.00 -12.87
N GLU A 129 11.76 -28.96 -12.42
CA GLU A 129 12.92 -29.44 -13.15
C GLU A 129 12.55 -29.98 -14.53
N LYS A 130 11.57 -30.91 -14.59
CA LYS A 130 11.05 -31.44 -15.86
C LYS A 130 10.50 -30.34 -16.78
N LEU A 131 9.80 -29.35 -16.21
CA LEU A 131 9.27 -28.22 -16.97
C LEU A 131 10.39 -27.39 -17.59
N CYS A 132 11.45 -27.10 -16.83
CA CYS A 132 12.61 -26.36 -17.31
C CYS A 132 13.36 -27.14 -18.39
N GLU A 133 13.56 -28.45 -18.20
CA GLU A 133 14.19 -29.31 -19.21
C GLU A 133 13.39 -29.31 -20.52
N ALA A 134 12.07 -29.47 -20.45
CA ALA A 134 11.20 -29.41 -21.61
C ALA A 134 11.24 -28.04 -22.30
N PHE A 135 11.25 -26.95 -21.53
CA PHE A 135 11.33 -25.58 -22.05
C PHE A 135 12.69 -25.31 -22.74
N LEU A 136 13.79 -25.78 -22.16
CA LEU A 136 15.13 -25.59 -22.72
C LEU A 136 15.40 -26.50 -23.92
N ALA A 137 14.76 -27.68 -24.01
CA ALA A 137 14.87 -28.59 -25.14
C ALA A 137 14.20 -28.07 -26.43
N GLY A 138 13.31 -27.07 -26.33
CA GLY A 138 12.53 -26.51 -27.45
C GLY A 138 13.31 -25.66 -28.47
N GLY A 139 14.60 -25.35 -28.23
CA GLY A 139 15.45 -24.58 -29.15
C GLY A 139 15.08 -23.09 -29.29
N GLU A 140 15.83 -22.35 -30.12
CA GLU A 140 15.71 -20.88 -30.24
C GLU A 140 14.33 -20.36 -30.67
N GLU A 141 13.59 -21.14 -31.46
CA GLU A 141 12.25 -20.76 -31.96
C GLU A 141 11.18 -20.72 -30.86
N ALA A 142 11.35 -21.47 -29.76
CA ALA A 142 10.44 -21.40 -28.61
C ALA A 142 10.58 -20.07 -27.83
N TYR A 143 11.72 -19.38 -27.94
CA TYR A 143 12.01 -18.15 -27.18
C TYR A 143 11.47 -16.88 -27.85
N GLY A 144 11.26 -16.88 -29.17
CA GLY A 144 10.99 -15.66 -29.96
C GLY A 144 9.51 -15.26 -30.12
N ALA A 145 8.55 -16.13 -29.77
CA ALA A 145 7.15 -15.94 -30.17
C ALA A 145 6.28 -15.11 -29.19
N HIS A 146 6.82 -14.56 -28.09
CA HIS A 146 6.00 -13.92 -27.04
C HIS A 146 6.34 -12.44 -26.78
N GLY A 147 7.00 -11.77 -27.75
CA GLY A 147 7.47 -10.37 -27.62
C GLY A 147 6.79 -9.32 -28.52
N SER A 148 5.77 -9.68 -29.30
CA SER A 148 5.12 -8.74 -30.24
C SER A 148 3.61 -8.67 -30.05
N GLY A 149 3.19 -8.13 -28.91
CA GLY A 149 1.82 -7.69 -28.64
C GLY A 149 1.90 -6.52 -27.66
N GLN A 150 1.13 -5.46 -27.89
CA GLN A 150 1.15 -4.23 -27.11
C GLN A 150 0.78 -4.46 -25.62
N ALA A 151 1.77 -4.84 -24.81
CA ALA A 151 1.89 -4.69 -23.36
C ALA A 151 3.18 -5.41 -23.00
N GLN A 152 4.23 -4.72 -22.56
CA GLN A 152 5.41 -5.40 -22.02
C GLN A 152 5.06 -5.88 -20.60
N PRO A 153 4.93 -7.19 -20.32
CA PRO A 153 4.86 -7.64 -18.94
C PRO A 153 6.25 -7.47 -18.34
N ALA A 154 6.36 -6.67 -17.28
CA ALA A 154 7.57 -6.57 -16.48
C ALA A 154 7.84 -7.95 -15.85
N TRP A 155 8.89 -8.62 -16.30
CA TRP A 155 9.26 -9.94 -15.75
C TRP A 155 10.20 -9.71 -14.57
N LEU A 156 9.67 -9.87 -13.36
CA LEU A 156 10.51 -10.13 -12.19
C LEU A 156 10.71 -11.63 -12.07
N LEU A 157 11.95 -12.10 -12.28
CA LEU A 157 12.30 -13.49 -12.02
C LEU A 157 12.29 -13.73 -10.51
N VAL A 158 11.18 -14.29 -10.00
CA VAL A 158 11.09 -14.83 -8.64
C VAL A 158 11.42 -16.32 -8.73
N ARG A 159 12.61 -16.73 -8.27
CA ARG A 159 12.96 -18.16 -8.14
C ARG A 159 12.76 -18.62 -6.69
N PRO A 160 11.75 -19.46 -6.38
CA PRO A 160 11.73 -20.20 -5.13
C PRO A 160 12.55 -21.49 -5.30
N ARG A 161 13.55 -21.66 -4.43
CA ARG A 161 14.27 -22.91 -4.10
C ARG A 161 14.52 -23.92 -5.24
N VAL A 162 15.70 -23.79 -5.84
CA VAL A 162 16.50 -24.97 -6.25
C VAL A 162 17.52 -25.22 -5.14
N THR A 163 17.87 -26.48 -4.89
CA THR A 163 18.78 -27.01 -3.85
C THR A 163 20.22 -26.44 -3.88
N THR A 164 20.48 -25.44 -4.72
CA THR A 164 21.60 -24.49 -4.66
C THR A 164 21.05 -23.05 -4.80
N ALA A 165 20.34 -22.57 -3.77
CA ALA A 165 19.76 -21.22 -3.76
C ALA A 165 20.86 -20.14 -3.72
N SER A 166 20.91 -19.26 -4.72
CA SER A 166 21.91 -18.18 -4.75
C SER A 166 21.49 -17.00 -3.90
N ALA A 167 22.31 -16.69 -2.89
CA ALA A 167 22.17 -15.52 -2.04
C ALA A 167 22.50 -14.18 -2.73
N THR A 168 23.06 -14.17 -3.95
CA THR A 168 23.58 -12.96 -4.61
C THR A 168 23.65 -13.02 -6.14
N VAL A 169 23.90 -11.86 -6.78
CA VAL A 169 24.18 -11.68 -8.22
C VAL A 169 25.19 -12.66 -8.87
N PRO A 170 26.27 -13.15 -8.22
CA PRO A 170 27.34 -13.90 -8.89
C PRO A 170 27.00 -15.33 -9.38
N LEU A 171 25.93 -15.98 -8.87
CA LEU A 171 25.56 -17.33 -9.31
C LEU A 171 24.26 -17.36 -10.13
N VAL A 172 23.60 -16.22 -10.29
CA VAL A 172 22.68 -16.01 -11.39
C VAL A 172 23.55 -15.56 -12.56
N PRO A 173 23.68 -16.35 -13.64
CA PRO A 173 24.45 -15.93 -14.81
C PRO A 173 24.06 -14.50 -15.18
N ARG A 174 25.05 -13.60 -15.31
CA ARG A 174 24.86 -12.17 -15.59
C ARG A 174 23.84 -11.92 -16.72
N MET A 175 23.81 -12.84 -17.70
CA MET A 175 22.81 -12.90 -18.76
C MET A 175 21.34 -12.84 -18.29
N PHE A 176 20.97 -13.46 -17.18
CA PHE A 176 19.59 -13.40 -16.68
C PHE A 176 19.30 -12.03 -16.06
N PHE A 177 20.25 -11.46 -15.32
CA PHE A 177 20.07 -10.12 -14.77
C PHE A 177 19.96 -9.08 -15.90
N ASP A 178 20.78 -9.20 -16.94
CA ASP A 178 20.71 -8.33 -18.12
C ASP A 178 19.42 -8.53 -18.94
N ALA A 179 18.76 -9.69 -18.83
CA ALA A 179 17.53 -10.02 -19.54
C ALA A 179 16.22 -9.68 -18.77
N CYS A 180 16.30 -9.30 -17.49
CA CYS A 180 15.13 -8.96 -16.67
C CYS A 180 15.17 -7.51 -16.18
N ASP A 181 14.02 -6.98 -15.75
CA ASP A 181 13.91 -5.62 -15.18
C ASP A 181 14.53 -5.53 -13.77
N GLY A 182 14.56 -6.64 -13.04
CA GLY A 182 15.16 -6.71 -11.71
C GLY A 182 15.42 -8.14 -11.24
N LEU A 183 16.33 -8.26 -10.28
CA LEU A 183 16.74 -9.51 -9.67
C LEU A 183 16.29 -9.56 -8.21
N PHE A 184 15.43 -10.52 -7.87
CA PHE A 184 15.11 -10.86 -6.49
C PHE A 184 16.06 -11.97 -6.02
N THR A 185 16.96 -11.66 -5.06
CA THR A 185 17.91 -12.64 -4.50
C THR A 185 17.28 -13.52 -3.43
N ASN A 186 17.91 -14.66 -3.12
CA ASN A 186 17.58 -15.41 -1.90
C ASN A 186 17.87 -14.59 -0.63
N TYR A 187 17.33 -15.04 0.51
CA TYR A 187 17.38 -14.36 1.81
C TYR A 187 18.50 -14.84 2.76
N ASN A 188 19.18 -15.96 2.47
CA ASN A 188 20.32 -16.45 3.27
C ASN A 188 21.66 -15.82 2.85
N TRP A 189 21.69 -14.48 2.80
CA TRP A 189 22.90 -13.73 2.43
C TRP A 189 23.72 -13.30 3.66
N LYS A 190 24.98 -12.97 3.41
CA LYS A 190 25.93 -12.36 4.37
C LYS A 190 26.35 -10.96 3.91
N GLU A 191 27.04 -10.20 4.75
CA GLU A 191 27.38 -8.82 4.45
C GLU A 191 28.35 -8.68 3.26
N GLU A 192 29.33 -9.57 3.15
CA GLU A 192 30.30 -9.61 2.03
C GLU A 192 29.60 -9.81 0.68
N GLN A 193 28.46 -10.48 0.73
CA GLN A 193 27.59 -10.77 -0.40
C GLN A 193 26.79 -9.53 -0.84
N LEU A 194 26.40 -8.65 0.09
CA LEU A 194 25.81 -7.35 -0.24
C LEU A 194 26.83 -6.44 -0.93
N GLU A 195 28.04 -6.32 -0.37
CA GLU A 195 29.13 -5.52 -0.95
C GLU A 195 29.45 -5.99 -2.37
N ARG A 196 29.50 -7.31 -2.59
CA ARG A 196 29.71 -7.87 -3.92
C ARG A 196 28.55 -7.56 -4.87
N SER A 197 27.31 -7.67 -4.42
CA SER A 197 26.12 -7.37 -5.24
C SER A 197 26.10 -5.89 -5.65
N GLN A 198 26.43 -4.99 -4.74
CA GLN A 198 26.59 -3.56 -5.01
C GLN A 198 27.62 -3.31 -6.12
N ARG A 199 28.82 -3.89 -6.00
CA ARG A 199 29.89 -3.75 -6.99
C ARG A 199 29.51 -4.30 -8.37
N LEU A 200 28.82 -5.44 -8.44
CA LEU A 200 28.49 -6.10 -9.70
C LEU A 200 27.28 -5.49 -10.42
N ALA A 201 26.31 -4.94 -9.67
CA ALA A 201 25.10 -4.35 -10.22
C ALA A 201 25.37 -3.03 -10.97
N GLY A 202 26.41 -2.28 -10.56
CA GLY A 202 26.81 -1.04 -11.22
C GLY A 202 25.65 -0.05 -11.33
N PRO A 203 25.34 0.49 -12.54
CA PRO A 203 24.23 1.43 -12.74
C PRO A 203 22.84 0.85 -12.39
N ARG A 204 22.69 -0.48 -12.37
CA ARG A 204 21.43 -1.17 -12.08
C ARG A 204 21.31 -1.57 -10.61
N LEU A 205 21.97 -0.84 -9.71
CA LEU A 205 22.03 -1.14 -8.28
C LEU A 205 20.64 -1.33 -7.67
N ASN A 206 19.68 -0.45 -8.00
CA ASN A 206 18.33 -0.50 -7.44
C ASN A 206 17.45 -1.55 -8.11
N ASP A 207 17.91 -2.21 -9.16
CA ASP A 207 17.25 -3.36 -9.79
C ASP A 207 17.59 -4.68 -9.06
N VAL A 208 18.50 -4.66 -8.07
CA VAL A 208 18.77 -5.81 -7.19
C VAL A 208 17.94 -5.68 -5.92
N TYR A 209 16.95 -6.56 -5.78
CA TYR A 209 16.07 -6.68 -4.62
C TYR A 209 16.57 -7.80 -3.72
N VAL A 210 17.24 -7.42 -2.63
CA VAL A 210 17.79 -8.38 -1.69
C VAL A 210 16.68 -8.98 -0.84
N GLY A 211 16.57 -10.31 -0.87
CA GLY A 211 15.52 -11.04 -0.15
C GLY A 211 15.62 -10.93 1.36
N VAL A 212 14.48 -10.76 2.02
CA VAL A 212 14.33 -10.78 3.48
C VAL A 212 13.15 -11.68 3.83
N ASP A 213 13.41 -12.84 4.42
CA ASP A 213 12.35 -13.76 4.84
C ASP A 213 11.82 -13.38 6.23
N VAL A 214 10.58 -12.90 6.28
CA VAL A 214 9.95 -12.47 7.54
C VAL A 214 9.70 -13.67 8.46
N PHE A 215 9.57 -14.90 7.96
CA PHE A 215 9.48 -16.09 8.81
C PHE A 215 10.83 -16.54 9.39
N ALA A 216 11.93 -15.89 9.01
CA ALA A 216 13.28 -16.23 9.44
C ALA A 216 13.69 -17.70 9.19
N ARG A 217 13.37 -18.25 8.01
CA ARG A 217 13.71 -19.65 7.68
C ARG A 217 15.19 -19.77 7.29
N GLY A 218 15.93 -20.60 8.02
CA GLY A 218 17.35 -20.86 7.79
C GLY A 218 18.28 -19.89 8.50
N ASP A 219 19.49 -19.72 7.98
CA ASP A 219 20.50 -18.81 8.53
C ASP A 219 20.32 -17.42 7.92
N VAL A 220 19.54 -16.56 8.58
CA VAL A 220 19.21 -15.19 8.16
C VAL A 220 19.58 -14.17 9.25
N ILE A 221 19.72 -12.90 8.87
CA ILE A 221 20.06 -11.80 9.80
C ILE A 221 18.92 -11.50 10.79
N GLY A 222 17.67 -11.60 10.35
CA GLY A 222 16.50 -11.35 11.18
C GLY A 222 15.19 -11.55 10.40
N GLY A 223 14.12 -11.83 11.13
CA GLY A 223 12.74 -11.91 10.64
C GLY A 223 11.76 -11.53 11.75
N GLY A 224 10.46 -11.60 11.49
CA GLY A 224 9.43 -11.05 12.36
C GLY A 224 9.71 -9.58 12.67
N PHE A 225 9.63 -9.18 13.93
CA PHE A 225 9.95 -7.80 14.34
C PHE A 225 11.45 -7.43 14.22
N ASP A 226 12.34 -8.39 13.97
CA ASP A 226 13.76 -8.14 13.71
C ASP A 226 14.07 -7.95 12.20
N THR A 227 13.04 -7.91 11.35
CA THR A 227 13.17 -7.66 9.89
C THR A 227 13.89 -6.34 9.59
N ASN A 228 13.78 -5.34 10.48
CA ASN A 228 14.48 -4.07 10.38
C ASN A 228 16.02 -4.21 10.34
N LYS A 229 16.59 -5.23 11.02
CA LYS A 229 18.04 -5.50 11.01
C LYS A 229 18.54 -5.83 9.60
N SER A 230 17.79 -6.67 8.89
CA SER A 230 18.07 -7.05 7.49
C SER A 230 17.93 -5.84 6.57
N LEU A 231 16.84 -5.06 6.70
CA LEU A 231 16.63 -3.87 5.89
C LEU A 231 17.74 -2.82 6.10
N ARG A 232 18.14 -2.57 7.34
CA ARG A 232 19.22 -1.64 7.68
C ARG A 232 20.51 -1.96 6.93
N LEU A 233 20.96 -3.22 6.95
CA LEU A 233 22.16 -3.63 6.24
C LEU A 233 21.99 -3.46 4.71
N ILE A 234 20.88 -3.91 4.15
CA ILE A 234 20.61 -3.77 2.70
C ILE A 234 20.68 -2.29 2.28
N ARG A 235 20.07 -1.39 3.06
CA ARG A 235 20.05 0.04 2.76
C ARG A 235 21.42 0.71 2.91
N GLN A 236 22.30 0.24 3.81
CA GLN A 236 23.68 0.75 3.92
C GLN A 236 24.48 0.55 2.61
N PHE A 237 24.16 -0.48 1.82
CA PHE A 237 24.75 -0.71 0.50
C PHE A 237 23.97 -0.06 -0.66
N GLY A 238 22.90 0.71 -0.38
CA GLY A 238 22.07 1.36 -1.39
C GLY A 238 21.24 0.39 -2.24
N LEU A 239 21.09 -0.86 -1.82
CA LEU A 239 20.37 -1.90 -2.55
C LEU A 239 18.85 -1.82 -2.31
N SER A 240 18.07 -2.35 -3.25
CA SER A 240 16.64 -2.57 -3.05
C SER A 240 16.40 -3.79 -2.16
N ALA A 241 15.24 -3.87 -1.51
CA ALA A 241 14.88 -4.96 -0.63
C ALA A 241 13.61 -5.65 -1.12
N ALA A 242 13.53 -6.98 -0.97
CA ALA A 242 12.33 -7.77 -1.20
C ALA A 242 11.89 -8.42 0.12
N ILE A 243 10.81 -7.92 0.70
CA ILE A 243 10.20 -8.47 1.92
C ILE A 243 9.35 -9.67 1.51
N PHE A 244 9.81 -10.86 1.87
CA PHE A 244 9.17 -12.13 1.56
C PHE A 244 8.31 -12.62 2.72
N ALA A 245 7.09 -13.05 2.40
CA ALA A 245 6.14 -13.64 3.33
C ALA A 245 5.78 -12.75 4.55
N PRO A 246 5.41 -11.46 4.38
CA PRO A 246 4.93 -10.63 5.48
C PRO A 246 3.59 -11.12 6.05
N GLY A 247 2.92 -12.09 5.40
CA GLY A 247 1.80 -12.85 5.98
C GLY A 247 2.11 -13.45 7.36
N TRP A 248 3.39 -13.57 7.73
CA TRP A 248 3.86 -13.85 9.09
C TRP A 248 3.09 -13.08 10.18
N VAL A 249 2.79 -11.79 9.99
CA VAL A 249 2.08 -10.99 11.01
C VAL A 249 0.75 -11.65 11.37
N TYR A 250 -0.02 -12.06 10.36
CA TYR A 250 -1.30 -12.71 10.53
C TYR A 250 -1.17 -14.18 10.96
N GLU A 251 -0.26 -14.91 10.32
CA GLU A 251 -0.11 -16.34 10.53
C GLU A 251 0.52 -16.71 11.88
N HIS A 252 1.45 -15.88 12.36
CA HIS A 252 2.22 -16.14 13.57
C HIS A 252 1.64 -15.41 14.79
N LEU A 253 1.24 -14.14 14.66
CA LEU A 253 0.70 -13.36 15.78
C LEU A 253 -0.82 -13.50 15.93
N GLY A 254 -1.49 -14.02 14.90
CA GLY A 254 -2.91 -14.32 14.91
C GLY A 254 -3.81 -13.18 14.44
N LYS A 255 -5.05 -13.56 14.14
CA LYS A 255 -6.06 -12.71 13.47
C LYS A 255 -6.74 -11.68 14.37
N GLU A 256 -6.81 -11.91 15.69
CA GLU A 256 -7.64 -11.09 16.59
C GLU A 256 -7.12 -9.66 16.77
N ASN A 257 -5.79 -9.47 16.75
CA ASN A 257 -5.14 -8.15 16.87
C ASN A 257 -4.37 -7.77 15.60
N PHE A 258 -4.80 -8.29 14.46
CA PHE A 258 -4.03 -8.21 13.22
C PHE A 258 -3.70 -6.77 12.83
N LEU A 259 -4.66 -5.85 12.80
CA LEU A 259 -4.45 -4.45 12.39
C LEU A 259 -3.43 -3.72 13.29
N GLN A 260 -3.46 -4.00 14.61
CA GLN A 260 -2.48 -3.43 15.54
C GLN A 260 -1.08 -4.01 15.30
N ASN A 261 -0.99 -5.33 15.10
CA ASN A 261 0.27 -6.00 14.82
C ASN A 261 0.85 -5.61 13.46
N GLU A 262 0.00 -5.38 12.46
CA GLU A 262 0.36 -4.91 11.12
C GLU A 262 0.97 -3.51 11.21
N ASN A 263 0.30 -2.57 11.90
CA ASN A 263 0.84 -1.23 12.16
C ASN A 263 2.19 -1.29 12.87
N ARG A 264 2.33 -2.13 13.90
CA ARG A 264 3.59 -2.30 14.65
C ARG A 264 4.70 -2.89 13.76
N PHE A 265 4.37 -3.89 12.95
CA PHE A 265 5.33 -4.51 12.05
C PHE A 265 5.84 -3.49 11.04
N TRP A 266 4.97 -2.83 10.28
CA TRP A 266 5.38 -1.86 9.26
C TRP A 266 5.97 -0.58 9.86
N GLY A 267 5.49 -0.14 11.02
CA GLY A 267 6.08 0.97 11.79
C GLY A 267 7.54 0.71 12.15
N SER A 268 7.85 -0.49 12.64
CA SER A 268 9.23 -0.89 12.98
C SER A 268 10.20 -0.90 11.80
N LEU A 269 9.67 -0.94 10.57
CA LEU A 269 10.44 -0.94 9.33
C LEU A 269 10.53 0.46 8.69
N ALA A 270 9.68 1.40 9.08
CA ALA A 270 9.42 2.65 8.37
C ALA A 270 10.69 3.48 8.09
N GLU A 271 11.67 3.47 9.00
CA GLU A 271 12.97 4.14 8.82
C GLU A 271 13.72 3.66 7.55
N TYR A 272 13.58 2.39 7.18
CA TYR A 272 14.28 1.75 6.07
C TYR A 272 13.42 1.59 4.81
N LEU A 273 12.17 2.05 4.87
CA LEU A 273 11.20 1.94 3.80
C LEU A 273 11.04 3.29 3.08
N PRO A 274 11.55 3.42 1.85
CA PRO A 274 11.29 4.59 1.04
C PRO A 274 9.79 4.68 0.72
N THR A 275 9.26 5.90 0.76
CA THR A 275 7.87 6.17 0.43
C THR A 275 7.71 6.76 -0.98
N HIS A 276 6.51 6.72 -1.54
CA HIS A 276 6.12 7.52 -2.72
C HIS A 276 5.21 8.68 -2.32
N SER A 277 4.53 9.33 -3.27
CA SER A 277 3.69 10.53 -3.15
C SER A 277 2.43 10.37 -3.98
N ILE A 278 1.29 10.87 -3.47
CA ILE A 278 0.05 10.97 -4.26
C ILE A 278 0.22 12.13 -5.23
N CYS A 279 -0.10 11.92 -6.50
CA CYS A 279 0.24 12.86 -7.57
C CYS A 279 -0.95 13.31 -8.42
N THR A 280 -2.16 12.96 -7.99
CA THR A 280 -3.39 13.24 -8.75
C THR A 280 -4.48 13.74 -7.82
N LEU A 281 -5.24 14.73 -8.30
CA LEU A 281 -6.51 15.17 -7.74
C LEU A 281 -7.66 14.74 -8.67
N PRO A 282 -8.88 14.55 -8.16
CA PRO A 282 -9.25 14.69 -6.74
C PRO A 282 -8.71 13.54 -5.88
N LEU A 283 -8.37 13.84 -4.62
CA LEU A 283 -8.09 12.82 -3.61
C LEU A 283 -9.34 12.65 -2.75
N THR A 284 -9.90 11.44 -2.70
CA THR A 284 -11.05 11.10 -1.87
C THR A 284 -10.77 9.83 -1.08
N THR A 285 -11.09 9.84 0.20
CA THR A 285 -11.02 8.65 1.06
C THR A 285 -12.00 8.78 2.21
N SER A 286 -12.71 7.68 2.50
CA SER A 286 -13.45 7.48 3.75
C SER A 286 -12.67 6.64 4.75
N PHE A 287 -11.39 6.36 4.46
CA PHE A 287 -10.51 5.51 5.25
C PHE A 287 -11.02 4.06 5.35
N SER A 288 -11.81 3.60 4.37
CA SER A 288 -12.27 2.22 4.34
C SER A 288 -11.13 1.28 4.00
N LEU A 289 -10.90 0.27 4.84
CA LEU A 289 -9.87 -0.74 4.62
C LEU A 289 -10.26 -1.81 3.58
N GLY A 290 -11.49 -1.77 3.04
CA GLY A 290 -12.06 -2.86 2.24
C GLY A 290 -12.51 -4.04 3.10
N MET A 291 -12.83 -3.77 4.36
CA MET A 291 -13.38 -4.73 5.32
C MET A 291 -14.14 -3.98 6.41
N GLY A 292 -15.10 -4.64 7.06
CA GLY A 292 -15.80 -4.11 8.23
C GLY A 292 -16.45 -5.20 9.07
N THR A 293 -16.81 -4.87 10.31
CA THR A 293 -17.79 -5.67 11.09
C THR A 293 -19.24 -5.31 10.76
N SER A 294 -19.42 -4.20 10.05
CA SER A 294 -20.65 -3.69 9.46
C SER A 294 -20.26 -2.82 8.24
N THR A 295 -21.24 -2.51 7.38
CA THR A 295 -21.12 -1.48 6.35
C THR A 295 -21.86 -0.21 6.77
N PHE A 296 -21.18 0.92 6.68
CA PHE A 296 -21.70 2.25 6.98
C PHE A 296 -21.99 3.03 5.70
N LEU A 297 -23.07 3.80 5.73
CA LEU A 297 -23.42 4.78 4.71
C LEU A 297 -23.93 6.06 5.38
N ASP A 298 -23.31 7.20 5.07
CA ASP A 298 -23.61 8.50 5.68
C ASP A 298 -23.69 8.42 7.24
N GLY A 299 -22.75 7.68 7.84
CA GLY A 299 -22.59 7.52 9.29
C GLY A 299 -23.56 6.53 9.95
N LYS A 300 -24.39 5.85 9.16
CA LYS A 300 -25.38 4.88 9.63
C LYS A 300 -24.97 3.46 9.26
N ASP A 301 -25.09 2.54 10.22
CA ASP A 301 -24.96 1.09 10.02
C ASP A 301 -26.12 0.61 9.12
N GLU A 302 -25.79 0.16 7.91
CA GLU A 302 -26.75 -0.29 6.91
C GLU A 302 -26.83 -1.82 6.82
N ASP A 303 -25.69 -2.51 6.97
CA ASP A 303 -25.64 -3.97 6.93
C ASP A 303 -24.79 -4.51 8.08
N SER A 304 -25.46 -5.14 9.03
CA SER A 304 -24.86 -5.69 10.23
C SER A 304 -24.28 -7.07 9.93
N GLY A 305 -23.00 -7.13 9.59
CA GLY A 305 -22.29 -8.38 9.34
C GLY A 305 -20.84 -8.14 8.92
N PRO A 306 -19.95 -9.10 9.19
CA PRO A 306 -18.58 -8.99 8.73
C PRO A 306 -18.50 -9.08 7.21
N TRP A 307 -17.67 -8.26 6.59
CA TRP A 307 -17.43 -8.29 5.15
C TRP A 307 -15.98 -7.96 4.81
N TYR A 308 -15.56 -8.43 3.65
CA TYR A 308 -14.23 -8.22 3.08
C TYR A 308 -14.33 -8.08 1.57
N ASP A 309 -13.93 -6.93 1.03
CA ASP A 309 -13.65 -6.72 -0.39
C ASP A 309 -12.51 -5.70 -0.51
N LEU A 310 -11.32 -6.19 -0.82
CA LEU A 310 -10.14 -5.34 -0.95
C LEU A 310 -10.26 -4.35 -2.14
N SER A 311 -11.09 -4.62 -3.15
CA SER A 311 -11.37 -3.65 -4.22
C SER A 311 -12.02 -2.36 -3.70
N ALA A 312 -12.81 -2.48 -2.62
CA ALA A 312 -13.49 -1.39 -1.93
C ALA A 312 -12.57 -0.61 -0.97
N GLN A 313 -11.29 -0.98 -0.85
CA GLN A 313 -10.33 -0.24 -0.04
C GLN A 313 -10.04 1.14 -0.65
N ASP A 314 -10.17 2.19 0.17
CA ASP A 314 -9.84 3.56 -0.20
C ASP A 314 -8.33 3.83 -0.15
N ILE A 315 -7.90 5.02 -0.61
CA ILE A 315 -6.54 5.50 -0.37
C ILE A 315 -6.32 5.66 1.14
N GLN A 316 -5.25 5.06 1.65
CA GLN A 316 -4.95 5.03 3.08
C GLN A 316 -3.94 6.13 3.46
N PRO A 317 -4.01 6.68 4.68
CA PRO A 317 -3.09 7.72 5.14
C PRO A 317 -1.72 7.14 5.49
N LEU A 318 -0.80 8.02 5.85
CA LEU A 318 0.38 7.63 6.61
C LEU A 318 -0.08 7.16 7.99
N TYR A 319 0.39 5.99 8.42
CA TYR A 319 0.23 5.50 9.78
C TYR A 319 1.55 5.74 10.52
N PRO A 320 1.76 6.92 11.13
CA PRO A 320 2.91 7.12 12.01
C PRO A 320 2.74 6.20 13.22
N GLU A 321 3.65 5.24 13.38
CA GLU A 321 3.77 4.55 14.66
C GLU A 321 4.21 5.58 15.71
N GLN A 322 3.44 5.68 16.80
CA GLN A 322 3.65 6.49 18.00
C GLN A 322 4.69 7.63 17.85
N GLN A 323 4.36 8.66 17.07
CA GLN A 323 5.19 9.87 17.05
C GLN A 323 4.91 10.68 18.32
N GLY A 324 5.65 10.38 19.37
CA GLY A 324 5.49 11.02 20.67
C GLY A 324 4.15 10.67 21.30
N THR A 325 3.28 11.68 21.45
CA THR A 325 1.97 11.56 22.11
C THR A 325 0.82 11.20 21.17
N LEU A 326 1.08 11.00 19.87
CA LEU A 326 0.08 10.78 18.84
C LEU A 326 0.08 9.33 18.33
N SER A 327 -1.11 8.75 18.17
CA SER A 327 -1.31 7.45 17.55
C SER A 327 -2.45 7.50 16.52
N THR A 328 -2.28 6.70 15.46
CA THR A 328 -3.27 6.54 14.40
C THR A 328 -3.63 5.07 14.26
N SER A 329 -4.91 4.75 14.24
CA SER A 329 -5.44 3.39 14.08
C SER A 329 -6.70 3.43 13.23
N CYS A 330 -7.11 2.28 12.71
CA CYS A 330 -8.44 2.14 12.12
C CYS A 330 -9.51 1.93 13.21
N CYS A 331 -10.69 2.52 13.03
CA CYS A 331 -11.88 2.23 13.82
C CYS A 331 -12.88 1.46 12.95
N LEU A 332 -13.31 0.28 13.40
CA LEU A 332 -14.28 -0.56 12.69
C LEU A 332 -15.71 -0.39 13.23
N GLN A 333 -15.85 0.28 14.37
CA GLN A 333 -17.09 0.38 15.13
C GLN A 333 -17.93 1.60 14.73
N ASP A 334 -17.31 2.64 14.17
CA ASP A 334 -17.99 3.85 13.73
C ASP A 334 -17.27 4.42 12.52
N ALA A 335 -17.95 4.42 11.38
CA ALA A 335 -17.43 4.93 10.12
C ALA A 335 -18.47 5.76 9.39
N TRP A 336 -18.00 6.64 8.52
CA TRP A 336 -18.90 7.43 7.69
C TRP A 336 -19.42 6.63 6.49
N CYS A 337 -18.50 6.02 5.74
CA CYS A 337 -18.78 5.20 4.57
C CYS A 337 -17.86 3.97 4.55
N GLY A 338 -18.38 2.84 4.09
CA GLY A 338 -17.61 1.60 4.02
C GLY A 338 -17.51 0.93 5.40
N GLY A 339 -16.36 0.33 5.72
CA GLY A 339 -16.24 -0.55 6.90
C GLY A 339 -15.35 0.00 8.01
N SER A 340 -14.73 1.16 7.82
CA SER A 340 -13.81 1.73 8.80
C SER A 340 -13.62 3.24 8.63
N SER A 341 -13.30 3.92 9.73
CA SER A 341 -12.78 5.29 9.77
C SER A 341 -11.34 5.30 10.29
N LEU A 342 -10.66 6.46 10.20
CA LEU A 342 -9.35 6.65 10.84
C LEU A 342 -9.54 7.24 12.24
N GLN A 343 -9.08 6.54 13.26
CA GLN A 343 -9.00 7.06 14.62
C GLN A 343 -7.64 7.70 14.88
N LEU A 344 -7.68 8.92 15.39
CA LEU A 344 -6.54 9.67 15.88
C LEU A 344 -6.69 9.86 17.38
N GLN A 345 -5.73 9.37 18.14
CA GLN A 345 -5.65 9.58 19.57
C GLN A 345 -4.36 10.32 19.90
N GLY A 346 -4.42 11.21 20.87
CA GLY A 346 -3.19 11.72 21.44
C GLY A 346 -3.42 12.77 22.50
N THR A 347 -2.31 13.38 22.92
CA THR A 347 -2.32 14.40 23.96
C THR A 347 -1.62 15.67 23.49
N ILE A 348 -2.23 16.80 23.83
CA ILE A 348 -1.63 18.12 23.68
C ILE A 348 -0.89 18.40 25.00
N PRO A 349 0.42 18.74 25.00
CA PRO A 349 1.16 19.09 26.21
C PRO A 349 0.74 20.44 26.85
N PRO A 350 1.04 20.68 28.14
CA PRO A 350 0.73 21.93 28.86
C PRO A 350 1.25 23.25 28.25
N SER A 351 2.31 23.20 27.45
CA SER A 351 2.94 24.37 26.82
C SER A 351 2.58 24.53 25.34
N GLU A 352 1.83 23.57 24.79
CA GLU A 352 1.44 23.54 23.39
C GLU A 352 -0.04 23.88 23.27
N GLU A 353 -0.40 24.63 22.23
CA GLU A 353 -1.80 24.95 21.93
C GLU A 353 -2.42 23.91 20.99
N ARG A 354 -1.58 23.19 20.24
CA ARG A 354 -2.00 22.30 19.17
C ARG A 354 -1.00 21.21 18.87
N VAL A 355 -1.48 20.17 18.20
CA VAL A 355 -0.68 19.10 17.62
C VAL A 355 -1.04 18.93 16.14
N ALA A 356 -0.08 18.50 15.33
CA ALA A 356 -0.23 18.28 13.91
C ALA A 356 0.04 16.81 13.55
N VAL A 357 -0.85 16.21 12.77
CA VAL A 357 -0.71 14.84 12.26
C VAL A 357 -0.66 14.90 10.74
N ARG A 358 0.47 14.51 10.15
CA ARG A 358 0.61 14.39 8.70
C ARG A 358 -0.19 13.19 8.20
N LEU A 359 -1.22 13.43 7.40
CA LEU A 359 -2.10 12.37 6.87
C LEU A 359 -1.65 11.88 5.51
N PHE A 360 -1.38 12.80 4.59
CA PHE A 360 -1.01 12.47 3.22
C PHE A 360 0.22 13.25 2.79
N SER A 361 1.04 12.59 1.98
CA SER A 361 2.09 13.25 1.23
C SER A 361 1.73 13.28 -0.24
N LEU A 362 1.82 14.48 -0.78
CA LEU A 362 1.40 14.91 -2.09
C LEU A 362 2.64 15.39 -2.86
N GLN A 363 2.64 15.21 -4.17
CA GLN A 363 3.68 15.75 -5.02
C GLN A 363 3.11 16.01 -6.41
N MET A 364 2.49 17.18 -6.55
CA MET A 364 1.89 17.64 -7.80
C MET A 364 1.78 19.17 -7.80
N PRO A 365 1.79 19.81 -8.97
CA PRO A 365 1.50 21.24 -9.09
C PRO A 365 0.16 21.56 -8.41
N ALA A 366 0.15 22.61 -7.59
CA ALA A 366 -1.08 23.06 -6.97
C ALA A 366 -1.99 23.72 -8.01
N PRO A 367 -3.29 23.39 -8.06
CA PRO A 367 -4.23 24.23 -8.81
C PRO A 367 -4.29 25.62 -8.17
N PRO A 368 -4.67 26.68 -8.91
CA PRO A 368 -4.80 28.03 -8.35
C PRO A 368 -5.76 28.11 -7.15
N LYS A 369 -6.69 27.16 -7.10
CA LYS A 369 -7.73 27.08 -6.09
C LYS A 369 -7.99 25.63 -5.71
N LEU A 370 -7.97 25.35 -4.42
CA LEU A 370 -8.20 24.04 -3.83
C LEU A 370 -9.42 24.11 -2.92
N PHE A 371 -10.29 23.10 -2.98
CA PHE A 371 -11.41 22.95 -2.06
C PHE A 371 -11.23 21.66 -1.29
N VAL A 372 -11.29 21.75 0.04
CA VAL A 372 -11.09 20.58 0.88
C VAL A 372 -12.31 20.35 1.74
N THR A 373 -12.84 19.15 1.76
CA THR A 373 -13.88 18.74 2.70
C THR A 373 -13.29 17.79 3.73
N LEU A 374 -13.58 18.06 5.00
CA LEU A 374 -13.21 17.22 6.13
C LEU A 374 -14.47 16.81 6.86
N LEU A 375 -14.64 15.51 7.06
CA LEU A 375 -15.66 14.97 7.93
C LEU A 375 -15.00 14.23 9.10
N TYR A 376 -15.34 14.64 10.32
CA TYR A 376 -14.74 14.10 11.53
C TYR A 376 -15.71 14.04 12.69
N LYS A 377 -15.38 13.27 13.73
CA LYS A 377 -16.15 13.15 14.97
C LYS A 377 -15.19 13.18 16.15
N LEU A 378 -15.36 14.15 17.06
CA LEU A 378 -14.61 14.21 18.31
C LEU A 378 -15.28 13.33 19.36
N GLU A 379 -14.50 12.51 20.03
CA GLU A 379 -14.96 11.60 21.07
C GLU A 379 -14.31 11.94 22.42
N GLY A 380 -14.99 11.58 23.50
CA GLY A 380 -14.52 11.80 24.87
C GLY A 380 -15.43 12.72 25.68
N PRO A 381 -15.06 13.02 26.94
CA PRO A 381 -15.92 13.72 27.89
C PRO A 381 -16.09 15.23 27.59
N GLN A 382 -15.14 15.85 26.88
CA GLN A 382 -15.15 17.29 26.59
C GLN A 382 -14.74 17.56 25.12
N PRO A 383 -15.53 17.12 24.13
CA PRO A 383 -15.18 17.29 22.72
C PRO A 383 -15.16 18.77 22.30
N ASP A 384 -15.97 19.62 22.94
CA ASP A 384 -16.06 21.05 22.65
C ASP A 384 -14.79 21.83 23.05
N ASP A 385 -13.89 21.24 23.84
CA ASP A 385 -12.63 21.86 24.21
C ASP A 385 -11.61 21.87 23.07
N PHE A 386 -11.89 21.16 21.98
CA PHE A 386 -10.99 21.00 20.85
C PHE A 386 -11.54 21.61 19.57
N THR A 387 -10.63 22.03 18.70
CA THR A 387 -10.92 22.43 17.33
C THR A 387 -10.07 21.60 16.37
N VAL A 388 -10.71 21.08 15.33
CA VAL A 388 -10.07 20.34 14.25
C VAL A 388 -9.99 21.22 13.01
N ALA A 389 -8.80 21.31 12.42
CA ALA A 389 -8.52 22.04 11.21
C ALA A 389 -7.57 21.26 10.30
N LEU A 390 -7.37 21.76 9.09
CA LEU A 390 -6.40 21.23 8.14
C LEU A 390 -5.24 22.21 7.97
N GLU A 391 -4.09 21.65 7.61
CA GLU A 391 -2.92 22.39 7.17
C GLU A 391 -2.45 21.79 5.84
N VAL A 392 -2.14 22.66 4.89
CA VAL A 392 -1.54 22.28 3.61
C VAL A 392 -0.16 22.90 3.52
N THR A 393 0.86 22.07 3.29
CA THR A 393 2.20 22.55 3.01
C THR A 393 2.52 22.44 1.53
N THR A 394 3.46 23.26 1.06
CA THR A 394 3.82 23.36 -0.35
C THR A 394 5.32 23.51 -0.56
N TRP A 395 5.77 23.20 -1.78
CA TRP A 395 7.09 23.51 -2.31
C TRP A 395 7.02 24.66 -3.32
N ASP A 396 8.14 25.35 -3.53
CA ASP A 396 8.28 26.27 -4.66
C ASP A 396 8.11 25.53 -6.00
N SER A 397 7.51 26.19 -6.99
CA SER A 397 7.40 25.65 -8.35
C SER A 397 8.78 25.33 -8.92
N GLY A 398 9.00 24.07 -9.28
CA GLY A 398 10.27 23.58 -9.86
C GLY A 398 10.99 22.51 -9.04
N ILE A 399 10.59 22.28 -7.77
CA ILE A 399 11.17 21.21 -6.95
C ILE A 399 10.40 19.91 -7.19
N CYS A 400 10.97 19.01 -8.00
CA CYS A 400 10.60 17.60 -8.00
C CYS A 400 11.58 16.85 -7.09
N PHE A 401 11.12 16.44 -5.90
CA PHE A 401 11.96 15.66 -5.00
C PHE A 401 11.97 14.19 -5.43
N GLU A 402 13.17 13.66 -5.69
CA GLU A 402 13.37 12.25 -6.08
C GLU A 402 13.77 11.35 -4.89
N GLY A 403 14.01 11.92 -3.70
CA GLY A 403 14.39 11.20 -2.48
C GLY A 403 13.21 10.67 -1.66
N ASN A 404 13.47 10.20 -0.44
CA ASN A 404 12.46 9.63 0.46
C ASN A 404 11.51 10.71 1.06
N PRO A 405 10.18 10.65 0.84
CA PRO A 405 9.21 11.62 1.37
C PRO A 405 9.11 11.73 2.90
N THR A 406 9.72 10.83 3.67
CA THR A 406 9.78 10.91 5.13
C THR A 406 10.91 11.80 5.65
N SER A 407 11.91 12.13 4.83
CA SER A 407 13.06 12.99 5.20
C SER A 407 13.12 14.25 4.32
N LEU A 408 11.99 14.92 4.14
CA LEU A 408 11.89 16.12 3.31
C LEU A 408 12.40 17.36 4.07
N PRO A 409 13.05 18.32 3.38
CA PRO A 409 13.44 19.61 3.97
C PRO A 409 12.23 20.39 4.50
N GLU A 410 12.43 21.54 5.18
CA GLU A 410 11.31 22.40 5.60
C GLU A 410 10.46 22.87 4.40
N PRO A 411 9.13 22.99 4.54
CA PRO A 411 8.27 23.44 3.44
C PRO A 411 8.48 24.93 3.16
N ASN A 412 8.37 25.31 1.89
CA ASN A 412 8.45 26.72 1.48
C ASN A 412 7.21 27.51 1.93
N GLY A 413 6.04 26.86 1.89
CA GLY A 413 4.77 27.48 2.28
C GLY A 413 3.97 26.56 3.20
N ARG A 414 3.33 27.17 4.20
CA ARG A 414 2.43 26.51 5.16
C ARG A 414 1.13 27.31 5.22
N TYR A 415 0.03 26.67 4.86
CA TYR A 415 -1.25 27.31 4.68
C TYR A 415 -2.32 26.65 5.54
N HIS A 416 -3.19 27.48 6.10
CA HIS A 416 -4.39 27.02 6.81
C HIS A 416 -5.59 27.35 5.91
N PRO A 417 -6.22 26.35 5.28
CA PRO A 417 -7.37 26.57 4.42
C PRO A 417 -8.47 27.38 5.12
N ARG A 418 -9.05 28.34 4.41
CA ARG A 418 -10.09 29.22 4.93
C ARG A 418 -11.40 28.46 5.02
N PHE A 419 -12.01 28.43 6.21
CA PHE A 419 -13.32 27.80 6.39
C PHE A 419 -14.39 28.47 5.54
N LEU A 420 -15.20 27.65 4.86
CA LEU A 420 -16.37 28.05 4.10
C LEU A 420 -17.64 27.56 4.84
N PRO A 421 -18.49 28.48 5.35
CA PRO A 421 -19.73 28.11 6.03
C PRO A 421 -20.74 27.37 5.14
N ALA A 422 -20.65 27.58 3.83
CA ALA A 422 -21.48 26.90 2.83
C ALA A 422 -20.67 26.70 1.53
N PRO A 423 -20.97 25.66 0.74
CA PRO A 423 -20.39 25.48 -0.58
C PRO A 423 -20.62 26.69 -1.50
N PRO A 424 -19.65 27.05 -2.36
CA PRO A 424 -19.91 27.98 -3.45
C PRO A 424 -21.06 27.49 -4.34
N PRO A 425 -21.95 28.37 -4.86
CA PRO A 425 -23.13 27.96 -5.61
C PRO A 425 -22.85 27.00 -6.78
N GLY A 426 -21.74 27.19 -7.49
CA GLY A 426 -21.33 26.32 -8.61
C GLY A 426 -20.76 24.96 -8.20
N LEU A 427 -20.42 24.78 -6.91
CA LEU A 427 -19.83 23.55 -6.37
C LEU A 427 -20.75 22.83 -5.38
N ALA A 428 -21.97 23.32 -5.16
CA ALA A 428 -22.91 22.78 -4.18
C ALA A 428 -23.19 21.27 -4.36
N LYS A 429 -23.14 20.73 -5.58
CA LYS A 429 -23.26 19.28 -5.83
C LYS A 429 -21.99 18.51 -5.44
N LEU A 430 -20.82 19.01 -5.82
CA LEU A 430 -19.52 18.38 -5.55
C LEU A 430 -19.21 18.40 -4.04
N LEU A 431 -19.55 19.52 -3.41
CA LEU A 431 -19.39 19.83 -1.99
C LEU A 431 -20.70 19.63 -1.22
N ALA A 432 -21.64 18.83 -1.74
CA ALA A 432 -22.87 18.50 -1.01
C ALA A 432 -22.56 17.83 0.35
N ALA A 433 -21.38 17.19 0.45
CA ALA A 433 -20.82 16.63 1.67
C ALA A 433 -20.67 17.66 2.81
N CYS A 434 -20.56 18.96 2.51
CA CYS A 434 -20.38 20.03 3.50
C CYS A 434 -21.58 20.22 4.44
N HIS A 435 -22.75 19.68 4.09
CA HIS A 435 -23.95 19.70 4.92
C HIS A 435 -24.38 18.30 5.37
N ARG A 436 -23.52 17.28 5.22
CA ARG A 436 -23.85 15.90 5.55
C ARG A 436 -23.68 15.52 7.02
N GLY A 437 -23.17 16.40 7.88
CA GLY A 437 -22.96 16.08 9.28
C GLY A 437 -24.23 15.51 9.94
N SER A 438 -24.19 14.24 10.32
CA SER A 438 -25.27 13.48 10.94
C SER A 438 -24.66 12.51 11.97
N HIS A 439 -25.45 11.98 12.90
CA HIS A 439 -25.00 10.95 13.83
C HIS A 439 -23.72 11.29 14.64
N GLY A 440 -23.50 12.58 14.92
CA GLY A 440 -22.33 13.10 15.63
C GLY A 440 -21.14 13.46 14.74
N TRP A 441 -21.20 13.20 13.44
CA TRP A 441 -20.20 13.63 12.48
C TRP A 441 -20.33 15.12 12.17
N THR A 442 -19.20 15.81 12.19
CA THR A 442 -19.05 17.22 11.82
C THR A 442 -18.42 17.32 10.44
N SER A 443 -19.06 18.07 9.54
CA SER A 443 -18.53 18.37 8.21
C SER A 443 -17.99 19.79 8.15
N ARG A 444 -16.83 19.98 7.54
CA ARG A 444 -16.23 21.29 7.27
C ARG A 444 -15.78 21.39 5.83
N CYS A 445 -16.05 22.55 5.23
CA CYS A 445 -15.55 22.91 3.91
C CYS A 445 -14.46 23.96 4.06
N TYR A 446 -13.43 23.85 3.23
CA TYR A 446 -12.35 24.80 3.18
C TYR A 446 -12.01 25.18 1.75
N GLU A 447 -11.42 26.36 1.63
CA GLU A 447 -10.89 26.88 0.37
C GLU A 447 -9.48 27.39 0.61
N LEU A 448 -8.61 27.15 -0.36
CA LEU A 448 -7.24 27.65 -0.36
C LEU A 448 -6.89 28.18 -1.75
N GLU A 449 -6.35 29.38 -1.80
CA GLU A 449 -5.78 29.97 -3.02
C GLU A 449 -4.27 29.78 -2.99
N LEU A 450 -3.72 29.27 -4.08
CA LEU A 450 -2.31 28.93 -4.23
C LEU A 450 -1.78 29.53 -5.53
N GLN A 451 -0.52 29.95 -5.54
CA GLN A 451 0.13 30.50 -6.72
C GLN A 451 1.53 29.90 -6.84
N ASP A 452 1.84 29.40 -8.03
CA ASP A 452 3.18 28.97 -8.44
C ASP A 452 3.89 28.04 -7.44
N CYS A 453 3.16 27.05 -6.92
CA CYS A 453 3.68 26.08 -5.95
C CYS A 453 3.22 24.65 -6.26
N SER A 454 3.82 23.68 -5.57
CA SER A 454 3.42 22.27 -5.61
C SER A 454 2.89 21.84 -4.24
N LEU A 455 1.82 21.06 -4.21
CA LEU A 455 1.30 20.46 -2.98
C LEU A 455 2.32 19.48 -2.41
N ARG A 456 2.51 19.53 -1.09
CA ARG A 456 3.46 18.68 -0.36
C ARG A 456 2.77 17.78 0.66
N ASP A 457 2.12 18.34 1.66
CA ASP A 457 1.47 17.55 2.71
C ASP A 457 0.08 18.07 3.01
N LEU A 458 -0.81 17.14 3.34
CA LEU A 458 -2.07 17.44 4.00
C LEU A 458 -2.00 16.88 5.43
N SER A 459 -2.15 17.77 6.40
CA SER A 459 -2.09 17.45 7.82
C SER A 459 -3.38 17.84 8.53
N LEU A 460 -3.73 17.10 9.57
CA LEU A 460 -4.77 17.47 10.52
C LEU A 460 -4.14 18.22 11.69
N ILE A 461 -4.76 19.33 12.10
CA ILE A 461 -4.39 20.08 13.28
C ILE A 461 -5.50 19.92 14.32
N VAL A 462 -5.13 19.51 15.53
CA VAL A 462 -6.03 19.51 16.69
C VAL A 462 -5.52 20.54 17.68
N SER A 463 -6.35 21.54 17.98
CA SER A 463 -6.00 22.66 18.86
C SER A 463 -6.96 22.72 20.05
N ARG A 464 -6.49 23.20 21.20
CA ARG A 464 -7.35 23.52 22.33
C ARG A 464 -8.04 24.85 22.10
N GLN A 465 -9.30 24.98 22.54
CA GLN A 465 -9.99 26.27 22.51
C GLN A 465 -9.51 27.21 23.61
N GLN A 466 -9.04 26.66 24.74
CA GLN A 466 -8.52 27.43 25.86
C GLN A 466 -7.12 26.95 26.24
N PRO A 467 -6.19 27.87 26.58
CA PRO A 467 -4.91 27.49 27.17
C PRO A 467 -5.13 26.67 28.43
N SER A 468 -4.37 25.59 28.59
CA SER A 468 -4.41 24.73 29.77
C SER A 468 -2.99 24.39 30.21
N LEU A 469 -2.73 24.56 31.50
CA LEU A 469 -1.46 24.16 32.13
C LEU A 469 -1.40 22.65 32.43
N GLN A 470 -2.42 21.90 32.02
CA GLN A 470 -2.47 20.45 32.14
C GLN A 470 -2.37 19.81 30.75
N GLU A 471 -1.94 18.54 30.72
CA GLU A 471 -2.03 17.72 29.51
C GLU A 471 -3.50 17.42 29.21
N THR A 472 -3.87 17.38 27.93
CA THR A 472 -5.27 17.16 27.53
C THR A 472 -5.30 16.17 26.37
N SER A 473 -5.99 15.06 26.61
CA SER A 473 -6.13 13.98 25.64
C SER A 473 -7.35 14.22 24.75
N PHE A 474 -7.24 13.83 23.48
CA PHE A 474 -8.34 13.85 22.53
C PHE A 474 -8.41 12.53 21.77
N THR A 475 -9.62 12.21 21.31
CA THR A 475 -9.87 11.17 20.32
C THR A 475 -10.69 11.79 19.19
N CYS A 476 -10.25 11.61 17.96
CA CYS A 476 -10.90 12.13 16.76
C CYS A 476 -11.00 11.03 15.70
N LEU A 477 -12.22 10.71 15.26
CA LEU A 477 -12.45 9.88 14.10
C LEU A 477 -12.50 10.76 12.85
N LEU A 478 -11.78 10.39 11.80
CA LEU A 478 -11.91 10.97 10.46
C LEU A 478 -12.71 10.02 9.60
N GLY A 479 -13.86 10.49 9.13
CA GLY A 479 -14.79 9.69 8.34
C GLY A 479 -14.65 9.95 6.84
N GLU A 480 -14.20 11.14 6.44
CA GLU A 480 -13.95 11.44 5.04
C GLU A 480 -13.00 12.63 4.87
N ILE A 481 -12.12 12.54 3.86
CA ILE A 481 -11.39 13.68 3.31
C ILE A 481 -11.57 13.69 1.78
N ARG A 482 -11.88 14.87 1.23
CA ARG A 482 -11.85 15.13 -0.22
C ARG A 482 -11.05 16.40 -0.52
N VAL A 483 -10.17 16.35 -1.52
CA VAL A 483 -9.27 17.44 -1.94
C VAL A 483 -9.41 17.71 -3.42
#